data_AF-A0A6C0BT04-F1
#
_entry.id   AF-A0A6C0BT04-F1
#
_cell.length_a   1.000
_cell.length_b   1.000
_cell.length_c   1.000
_cell.angle_alpha   90.00
_cell.angle_beta   90.00
_cell.angle_gamma   90.00
#
_symmetry.space_group_name_H-M   'P 1'
#
loop_
_entity.id
_entity.type
_entity.pdbx_description
1 polymer ?
#
loop_
_entity_poly.entity_id
_entity_poly.type
_entity_poly.pdbx_seq_one_letter_code
_entity_poly.pdbx_strand_id
1 'polypeptide(L)'
;MYYYQETMLDYFGSITISDQEIDTQLISHFREYNENYIEKIINDLRREQILTSGHSVSGWMIFVGKYTVDKMKKIISDQTRLNLQKLQFIKYAKENNIDNDVCQMICDRIDSQLIIIKDEL
;
A
#
# COMPACT_ATOMS: atom_id res chain seq x y z
N MET A 1 0.89 -37.54 -31.10
CA MET A 1 2.05 -36.75 -30.64
C MET A 1 1.50 -35.50 -29.95
N TYR A 2 1.14 -35.62 -28.67
CA TYR A 2 0.58 -34.54 -27.85
C TYR A 2 1.43 -34.44 -26.58
N TYR A 3 2.54 -33.69 -26.63
CA TYR A 3 3.42 -33.48 -25.48
C TYR A 3 3.77 -32.00 -25.24
N TYR A 4 3.17 -31.08 -26.01
CA TYR A 4 3.46 -29.64 -25.92
C TYR A 4 2.50 -28.84 -25.03
N GLN A 5 1.39 -29.43 -24.58
CA GLN A 5 0.42 -28.72 -23.74
C GLN A 5 0.67 -28.88 -22.23
N GLU A 6 1.19 -30.04 -21.79
CA GLU A 6 1.48 -30.25 -20.35
C GLU A 6 2.74 -29.49 -19.88
N THR A 7 3.78 -29.46 -20.71
CA THR A 7 5.08 -28.82 -20.38
C THR A 7 5.00 -27.30 -20.23
N MET A 8 4.11 -26.63 -20.96
CA MET A 8 3.90 -25.18 -20.81
C MET A 8 3.20 -24.84 -19.49
N LEU A 9 2.30 -25.70 -18.98
CA LEU A 9 1.56 -25.46 -17.75
C LEU A 9 2.45 -25.61 -16.50
N ASP A 10 3.35 -26.59 -16.47
CA ASP A 10 4.30 -26.77 -15.37
C ASP A 10 5.33 -25.63 -15.27
N TYR A 11 5.66 -25.00 -16.40
CA TYR A 11 6.65 -23.93 -16.47
C TYR A 11 6.20 -22.61 -15.82
N PHE A 12 4.89 -22.31 -15.84
CA PHE A 12 4.35 -21.08 -15.26
C PHE A 12 4.34 -21.08 -13.73
N GLY A 13 4.41 -22.25 -13.09
CA GLY A 13 4.53 -22.40 -11.65
C GLY A 13 5.97 -22.43 -11.14
N SER A 14 6.95 -22.76 -11.99
CA SER A 14 8.34 -23.00 -11.57
C SER A 14 9.22 -21.75 -11.51
N ILE A 15 8.84 -20.67 -12.21
CA ILE A 15 9.59 -19.40 -12.16
C ILE A 15 9.01 -18.52 -11.07
N THR A 16 9.80 -18.29 -10.03
CA THR A 16 9.47 -17.37 -8.95
C THR A 16 9.86 -15.94 -9.34
N ILE A 17 8.98 -14.98 -9.05
CA ILE A 17 9.34 -13.56 -9.14
C ILE A 17 10.10 -13.16 -7.86
N SER A 18 11.16 -12.37 -8.01
CA SER A 18 11.93 -11.88 -6.86
C SER A 18 11.24 -10.69 -6.19
N ASP A 19 11.48 -10.52 -4.89
CA ASP A 19 10.98 -9.39 -4.11
C ASP A 19 11.44 -8.04 -4.71
N GLN A 20 12.67 -7.98 -5.23
CA GLN A 20 13.21 -6.78 -5.89
C GLN A 20 12.47 -6.46 -7.20
N GLU A 21 12.06 -7.48 -7.95
CA GLU A 21 11.31 -7.30 -9.20
C GLU A 21 9.88 -6.86 -8.93
N ILE A 22 9.26 -7.39 -7.86
CA ILE A 22 7.98 -6.89 -7.33
C ILE A 22 8.11 -5.41 -6.95
N ASP A 23 9.13 -5.04 -6.19
CA ASP A 23 9.33 -3.65 -5.75
C ASP A 23 9.48 -2.71 -6.93
N THR A 24 10.28 -3.11 -7.91
CA THR A 24 10.48 -2.34 -9.15
C THR A 24 9.16 -2.15 -9.90
N GLN A 25 8.33 -3.18 -10.00
CA GLN A 25 7.02 -3.08 -10.65
C GLN A 25 6.07 -2.14 -9.89
N LEU A 26 6.03 -2.23 -8.56
CA LEU A 26 5.17 -1.38 -7.73
C LEU A 26 5.63 0.08 -7.75
N ILE A 27 6.93 0.35 -7.58
CA ILE A 27 7.51 1.69 -7.67
C ILE A 27 7.25 2.29 -9.05
N SER A 28 7.42 1.52 -10.12
CA SER A 28 7.13 1.97 -11.49
C SER A 28 5.66 2.27 -11.71
N HIS A 29 4.75 1.46 -11.14
CA HIS A 29 3.30 1.68 -11.23
C HIS A 29 2.86 2.99 -10.58
N PHE A 30 3.51 3.37 -9.47
CA PHE A 30 3.21 4.57 -8.68
C PHE A 30 4.25 5.68 -8.87
N ARG A 31 4.84 5.79 -10.06
CA ARG A 31 5.93 6.73 -10.39
C ARG A 31 5.59 8.22 -10.20
N GLU A 32 4.31 8.56 -10.13
CA GLU A 32 3.85 9.92 -9.85
C GLU A 32 4.00 10.33 -8.37
N TYR A 33 4.29 9.38 -7.49
CA TYR A 33 4.52 9.61 -6.07
C TYR A 33 6.02 9.60 -5.73
N ASN A 34 6.36 10.14 -4.57
CA ASN A 34 7.72 10.06 -4.05
C ASN A 34 8.12 8.59 -3.79
N GLU A 35 9.28 8.17 -4.29
CA GLU A 35 9.75 6.79 -4.21
C GLU A 35 9.87 6.28 -2.77
N ASN A 36 10.51 7.04 -1.87
CA ASN A 36 10.63 6.67 -0.45
C ASN A 36 9.27 6.46 0.23
N TYR A 37 8.25 7.21 -0.20
CA TYR A 37 6.89 7.04 0.30
C TYR A 37 6.28 5.71 -0.19
N ILE A 38 6.49 5.35 -1.45
CA ILE A 38 6.03 4.07 -2.01
C ILE A 38 6.78 2.90 -1.37
N GLU A 39 8.10 2.99 -1.21
CA GLU A 39 8.92 1.99 -0.50
C GLU A 39 8.42 1.78 0.93
N LYS A 40 8.05 2.86 1.63
CA LYS A 40 7.46 2.75 2.96
C LYS A 40 6.17 1.93 2.95
N ILE A 41 5.27 2.18 2.01
CA ILE A 41 4.02 1.40 1.88
C ILE A 41 4.33 -0.07 1.60
N ILE A 42 5.27 -0.36 0.70
CA ILE A 42 5.69 -1.74 0.38
C ILE A 42 6.21 -2.44 1.65
N ASN A 43 7.07 -1.78 2.42
CA ASN A 43 7.61 -2.31 3.66
C ASN A 43 6.53 -2.52 4.74
N ASP A 44 5.57 -1.60 4.83
CA ASP A 44 4.41 -1.73 5.72
C ASP A 44 3.54 -2.94 5.34
N LEU A 45 3.26 -3.14 4.04
CA LEU A 45 2.52 -4.30 3.53
C LEU A 45 3.24 -5.63 3.78
N ARG A 46 4.58 -5.66 3.68
CA ARG A 46 5.39 -6.85 4.04
C ARG A 46 5.34 -7.14 5.53
N ARG A 47 5.47 -6.10 6.36
CA ARG A 47 5.37 -6.22 7.82
C ARG A 47 4.02 -6.78 8.25
N GLU A 48 2.95 -6.37 7.57
CA GLU A 48 1.58 -6.85 7.79
C GLU A 48 1.27 -8.21 7.14
N GLN A 49 2.24 -8.86 6.49
CA GLN A 49 2.08 -10.12 5.75
C GLN A 49 1.01 -10.05 4.63
N ILE A 50 0.72 -8.85 4.13
CA ILE A 50 -0.18 -8.64 2.99
C ILE A 50 0.58 -8.85 1.68
N LEU A 51 1.84 -8.38 1.63
CA LEU A 51 2.77 -8.64 0.54
C LEU A 51 3.75 -9.74 0.98
N THR A 52 3.49 -10.96 0.55
CA THR A 52 4.33 -12.13 0.84
C THR A 52 5.38 -12.36 -0.25
N SER A 53 6.36 -13.21 0.01
CA SER A 53 7.41 -13.58 -0.96
C SER A 53 7.14 -14.97 -1.57
N GLY A 54 7.96 -15.35 -2.56
CA GLY A 54 7.91 -16.70 -3.15
C GLY A 54 6.76 -16.92 -4.14
N HIS A 55 6.20 -15.85 -4.69
CA HIS A 55 5.18 -15.95 -5.72
C HIS A 55 5.76 -16.50 -7.03
N SER A 56 5.02 -17.34 -7.73
CA SER A 56 5.31 -17.59 -9.15
C SER A 56 5.01 -16.33 -9.95
N VAL A 57 5.70 -16.13 -11.07
CA VAL A 57 5.45 -14.99 -11.99
C VAL A 57 3.97 -14.96 -12.41
N SER A 58 3.41 -16.12 -12.74
CA SER A 58 2.00 -16.24 -13.12
C SER A 58 1.04 -15.91 -11.97
N GLY A 59 1.33 -16.40 -10.75
CA GLY A 59 0.55 -16.13 -9.55
C GLY A 59 0.55 -14.64 -9.19
N TRP A 60 1.71 -13.98 -9.34
CA TRP A 60 1.83 -12.54 -9.21
C TRP A 60 0.96 -11.80 -10.23
N MET A 61 1.09 -12.13 -11.52
CA MET A 61 0.37 -11.42 -12.59
C MET A 61 -1.16 -11.56 -12.51
N ILE A 62 -1.67 -12.75 -12.15
CA ILE A 62 -3.10 -13.04 -12.19
C ILE A 62 -3.81 -12.62 -10.90
N PHE A 63 -3.18 -12.81 -9.74
CA PHE A 63 -3.84 -12.68 -8.45
C PHE A 63 -3.22 -11.59 -7.57
N VAL A 64 -1.96 -11.78 -7.18
CA VAL A 64 -1.36 -11.01 -6.07
C VAL A 64 -1.04 -9.57 -6.48
N GLY A 65 -0.56 -9.37 -7.70
CA GLY A 65 -0.15 -8.06 -8.20
C GLY A 65 -1.32 -7.08 -8.25
N LYS A 66 -2.46 -7.49 -8.82
CA LYS A 66 -3.67 -6.66 -8.86
C LYS A 66 -4.17 -6.31 -7.46
N TYR A 67 -4.28 -7.31 -6.59
CA TYR A 67 -4.71 -7.11 -5.21
C TYR A 67 -3.80 -6.12 -4.47
N THR A 68 -2.48 -6.27 -4.61
CA THR A 68 -1.49 -5.39 -3.99
C THR A 68 -1.62 -3.96 -4.49
N VAL A 69 -1.74 -3.77 -5.81
CA VAL A 69 -1.95 -2.44 -6.41
C VAL A 69 -3.23 -1.78 -5.90
N ASP A 70 -4.34 -2.53 -5.85
CA ASP A 70 -5.61 -1.99 -5.37
C ASP A 70 -5.56 -1.63 -3.88
N LYS A 71 -4.85 -2.43 -3.07
CA LYS A 71 -4.60 -2.14 -1.66
C LYS A 71 -3.75 -0.87 -1.49
N MET A 72 -2.67 -0.72 -2.24
CA MET A 72 -1.82 0.47 -2.22
C MET A 72 -2.60 1.73 -2.65
N LYS A 73 -3.42 1.65 -3.72
CA LYS A 73 -4.30 2.75 -4.14
C LYS A 73 -5.23 3.19 -3.02
N LYS A 74 -5.82 2.23 -2.29
CA LYS A 74 -6.68 2.53 -1.15
C LYS A 74 -5.90 3.26 -0.04
N ILE A 75 -4.71 2.76 0.33
CA ILE A 75 -3.85 3.39 1.35
C ILE A 75 -3.52 4.84 0.97
N ILE A 76 -3.09 5.07 -0.28
CA ILE A 76 -2.75 6.40 -0.77
C ILE A 76 -3.97 7.33 -0.75
N SER A 77 -5.14 6.84 -1.17
CA SER A 77 -6.38 7.60 -1.17
C SER A 77 -6.82 7.98 0.24
N ASP A 78 -6.78 7.04 1.18
CA ASP A 78 -7.14 7.28 2.58
C ASP A 78 -6.20 8.30 3.23
N GLN A 79 -4.88 8.15 3.03
CA GLN A 79 -3.89 9.10 3.55
C GLN A 79 -4.03 10.48 2.92
N THR A 80 -4.31 10.56 1.61
CA THR A 80 -4.55 11.83 0.92
C THR A 80 -5.77 12.54 1.48
N ARG A 81 -6.89 11.81 1.66
CA ARG A 81 -8.11 12.35 2.26
C ARG A 81 -7.86 12.90 3.66
N LEU A 82 -7.11 12.17 4.49
CA LEU A 82 -6.76 12.61 5.85
C LEU A 82 -5.88 13.85 5.83
N ASN A 83 -4.85 13.87 4.98
CA ASN A 83 -3.98 15.04 4.85
C ASN A 83 -4.75 16.28 4.40
N LEU A 84 -5.72 16.13 3.47
CA LEU A 84 -6.61 17.22 3.08
C LEU A 84 -7.48 17.71 4.25
N GLN A 85 -8.04 16.80 5.05
CA GLN A 85 -8.81 17.16 6.25
C GLN A 85 -7.94 17.91 7.27
N LYS A 86 -6.72 17.45 7.52
CA LYS A 86 -5.75 18.12 8.40
C LYS A 86 -5.40 19.51 7.90
N LEU A 87 -5.14 19.67 6.60
CA LEU A 87 -4.84 20.97 5.98
C LEU A 87 -6.02 21.95 6.10
N GLN A 88 -7.24 21.48 5.84
CA GLN A 88 -8.45 22.30 5.99
C GLN A 88 -8.66 22.74 7.44
N PHE A 89 -8.44 21.83 8.39
CA PHE A 89 -8.54 22.13 9.82
C PHE A 89 -7.49 23.16 10.25
N ILE A 90 -6.21 22.99 9.88
CA ILE A 90 -5.14 23.94 10.19
C ILE A 90 -5.47 25.33 9.62
N LYS A 91 -5.98 25.38 8.39
CA LYS A 91 -6.39 26.65 7.76
C LYS A 91 -7.48 27.33 8.58
N TYR A 92 -8.54 26.60 8.94
CA TYR A 92 -9.65 27.13 9.75
C TYR A 92 -9.17 27.59 11.12
N ALA A 93 -8.34 26.80 11.80
CA ALA A 93 -7.80 27.12 13.11
C ALA A 93 -6.98 28.42 13.09
N LYS A 94 -6.13 28.58 12.06
CA LYS A 94 -5.34 29.80 11.85
C LYS A 94 -6.22 31.02 11.62
N GLU A 95 -7.28 30.90 10.82
CA GLU A 95 -8.21 31.99 10.54
C GLU A 95 -9.02 32.43 11.77
N ASN A 96 -9.26 31.52 12.72
CA ASN A 96 -10.06 31.77 13.91
C ASN A 96 -9.23 31.97 15.19
N ASN A 97 -7.90 32.07 15.09
CA ASN A 97 -6.97 32.15 16.22
C ASN A 97 -7.21 31.05 17.27
N ILE A 98 -7.52 29.83 16.82
CA ILE A 98 -7.65 28.68 17.71
C ILE A 98 -6.28 28.34 18.25
N ASP A 99 -6.20 28.09 19.55
CA ASP A 99 -4.98 27.67 20.23
C ASP A 99 -4.37 26.44 19.54
N ASN A 100 -3.05 26.50 19.33
CA ASN A 100 -2.30 25.44 18.67
C ASN A 100 -2.32 24.15 19.48
N ASP A 101 -2.42 24.23 20.81
CA ASP A 101 -2.51 23.06 21.68
C ASP A 101 -3.80 22.27 21.42
N VAL A 102 -4.92 22.97 21.21
CA VAL A 102 -6.20 22.37 20.84
C VAL A 102 -6.11 21.73 19.45
N CYS A 103 -5.38 22.38 18.53
CA CYS A 103 -5.16 21.85 17.20
C CYS A 103 -4.35 20.55 17.20
N GLN A 104 -3.30 20.49 18.03
CA GLN A 104 -2.47 19.30 18.19
C GLN A 104 -3.29 18.14 18.78
N MET A 105 -4.08 18.39 19.83
CA MET A 105 -4.94 17.37 20.45
C MET A 105 -5.96 16.76 19.47
N ILE A 106 -6.51 17.57 18.57
CA ILE A 106 -7.47 17.10 17.56
C ILE A 106 -6.77 16.27 16.49
N CYS A 107 -5.60 16.72 16.00
CA CYS A 107 -4.79 15.97 15.03
C CYS A 107 -4.37 14.60 15.58
N ASP A 108 -3.92 14.54 16.83
CA ASP A 108 -3.50 13.30 17.50
C ASP A 108 -4.69 12.32 17.64
N ARG A 109 -5.90 12.85 17.91
CA ARG A 109 -7.12 12.03 17.95
C ARG A 109 -7.53 11.49 16.58
N ILE A 110 -7.41 12.29 15.52
CA ILE A 110 -7.72 11.84 14.15
C ILE A 110 -6.77 10.68 13.76
N ASP A 111 -5.50 10.77 14.13
CA ASP A 111 -4.53 9.69 13.89
C ASP A 111 -4.83 8.43 14.73
N SER A 112 -5.29 8.59 15.97
CA SER A 112 -5.67 7.45 16.84
C SER A 112 -6.88 6.65 16.33
N GLN A 113 -7.81 7.28 15.60
CA GLN A 113 -8.99 6.60 15.04
C GLN A 113 -8.67 5.69 13.84
N LEU A 114 -7.46 5.76 13.27
CA LEU A 114 -6.96 4.84 12.24
C LEU A 114 -6.19 3.64 12.81
N ILE A 115 -5.81 3.70 14.09
CA ILE A 115 -5.08 2.61 14.79
C ILE A 115 -6.07 1.65 15.48
N ILE A 116 -7.34 1.64 15.08
CA ILE A 116 -8.31 0.63 15.52
C ILE A 116 -8.89 -0.08 14.30
N ILE A 117 -8.05 -0.91 13.68
CA ILE A 117 -8.44 -2.27 13.33
C ILE A 117 -7.46 -3.19 14.07
N LYS A 118 -7.61 -3.23 15.39
CA LYS A 118 -7.14 -4.34 16.22
C LYS A 118 -8.37 -5.08 16.70
N ASP A 119 -8.86 -5.93 15.82
CA ASP A 119 -9.55 -7.18 16.10
C ASP A 119 -9.10 -8.04 14.92
N GLU A 120 -8.27 -9.07 15.10
CA GLU A 120 -8.61 -10.30 15.80
C GLU A 120 -7.41 -10.91 16.57
N LEU A 121 -7.71 -11.34 17.81
CA LEU A 121 -6.99 -12.22 18.75
C LEU A 121 -5.80 -11.65 19.55
#